data_AF-A0A355BEH1-F1
#
_entry.id   AF-A0A355BEH1-F1
#
_cell.length_a   1.000
_cell.length_b   1.000
_cell.length_c   1.000
_cell.angle_alpha   90.00
_cell.angle_beta   90.00
_cell.angle_gamma   90.00
#
_symmetry.space_group_name_H-M   'P 1'
#
loop_
_entity.id
_entity.type
_entity.pdbx_description
1 polymer ?
#
loop_
_entity_poly.entity_id
_entity_poly.type
_entity_poly.pdbx_seq_one_letter_code
_entity_poly.pdbx_strand_id
1 'polypeptide(L)'
;MISDIYFAKQRELLRHLRADSGCRLGEAAVCSRKVHTVDPYQPEVVTIITNADAGQVFYHRQRAQEIIHVDVFHSVGKVQPQSIAQA
;
A
#
# COMPACT_ATOMS: atom_id res chain seq x y z
N MET A 1 26.24 -1.73 -7.01
CA MET A 1 25.32 -0.81 -7.70
C MET A 1 23.86 -1.20 -7.55
N ILE A 2 23.39 -2.36 -8.06
CA ILE A 2 21.99 -2.79 -7.87
C ILE A 2 21.67 -3.04 -6.39
N SER A 3 22.59 -3.67 -5.65
CA SER A 3 22.49 -3.92 -4.20
C SER A 3 22.25 -2.64 -3.39
N ASP A 4 22.95 -1.57 -3.74
CA ASP A 4 23.00 -0.35 -2.93
C ASP A 4 21.67 0.41 -2.97
N ILE A 5 20.98 0.35 -4.13
CA ILE A 5 19.64 0.90 -4.34
C ILE A 5 18.60 0.11 -3.53
N TYR A 6 18.66 -1.22 -3.55
CA TYR A 6 17.75 -2.06 -2.76
C TYR A 6 17.87 -1.77 -1.26
N PHE A 7 19.10 -1.70 -0.74
CA PHE A 7 19.31 -1.39 0.67
C PHE A 7 18.86 0.03 1.04
N ALA A 8 19.02 1.01 0.14
CA ALA A 8 18.51 2.36 0.37
C ALA A 8 16.98 2.38 0.49
N LYS A 9 16.27 1.69 -0.40
CA LYS A 9 14.81 1.62 -0.36
C LYS A 9 14.29 0.83 0.85
N GLN A 10 14.97 -0.25 1.23
CA GLN A 10 14.64 -0.99 2.46
C GLN A 10 14.80 -0.10 3.70
N ARG A 11 15.87 0.70 3.78
CA ARG A 11 16.06 1.65 4.90
C ARG A 11 14.97 2.72 4.94
N GLU A 12 14.57 3.24 3.79
CA GLU A 12 13.46 4.19 3.67
C GLU A 12 12.15 3.58 4.17
N LEU A 13 11.80 2.38 3.70
CA LEU A 13 10.64 1.64 4.17
C LEU A 13 10.66 1.46 5.69
N LEU A 14 11.78 0.98 6.25
CA LEU A 14 11.91 0.78 7.69
C LEU A 14 11.74 2.09 8.49
N ARG A 15 12.24 3.23 7.98
CA ARG A 15 12.02 4.54 8.61
C ARG A 15 10.53 4.90 8.65
N HIS A 16 9.83 4.75 7.54
CA HIS A 16 8.40 5.08 7.47
C HIS A 16 7.53 4.18 8.33
N LEU A 17 7.82 2.87 8.35
CA LEU A 17 7.14 1.91 9.21
C LEU A 17 7.33 2.26 10.68
N ARG A 18 8.57 2.55 11.12
CA ARG A 18 8.85 2.95 12.52
C ARG A 18 8.15 4.25 12.91
N ALA A 19 7.96 5.16 11.96
CA ALA A 19 7.26 6.43 12.16
C ALA A 19 5.73 6.30 12.03
N ASP A 20 5.19 5.09 11.84
CA ASP A 20 3.75 4.85 11.65
C ASP A 20 3.15 5.67 10.50
N SER A 21 3.94 5.89 9.45
CA SER A 21 3.60 6.69 8.27
C SER A 21 3.52 5.84 7.01
N GLY A 22 2.86 6.37 5.98
CA GLY A 22 2.86 5.79 4.65
C GLY A 22 4.23 5.90 3.97
N CYS A 23 4.64 4.84 3.28
CA CYS A 23 5.83 4.80 2.44
C CYS A 23 5.41 4.58 0.99
N ARG A 24 5.86 5.46 0.09
CA ARG A 24 5.72 5.24 -1.35
C ARG A 24 6.79 4.25 -1.82
N LEU A 25 6.38 3.24 -2.59
CA LEU A 25 7.26 2.25 -3.20
C LEU A 25 7.21 2.43 -4.72
N GLY A 26 8.24 3.06 -5.29
CA GLY A 26 8.24 3.44 -6.70
C GLY A 26 7.18 4.52 -6.99
N GLU A 27 6.54 4.43 -8.15
CA GLU A 27 5.56 5.44 -8.60
C GLU A 27 4.11 5.01 -8.35
N ALA A 28 3.87 3.71 -8.22
CA ALA A 28 2.55 3.11 -8.35
C ALA A 28 2.12 2.30 -7.11
N ALA A 29 2.89 2.35 -6.02
CA ALA A 29 2.53 1.61 -4.82
C ALA A 29 2.77 2.42 -3.54
N VAL A 30 1.94 2.15 -2.54
CA VAL A 30 2.07 2.68 -1.19
C VAL A 30 1.95 1.54 -0.20
N CYS A 31 2.72 1.60 0.87
CA CYS A 31 2.62 0.63 1.94
C CYS A 31 2.69 1.31 3.31
N SER A 32 2.00 0.72 4.28
CA SER A 32 2.06 1.09 5.69
C SER A 32 1.49 -0.04 6.54
N ARG A 33 1.37 0.15 7.85
CA ARG A 33 0.62 -0.76 8.75
C ARG A 33 -0.77 -0.23 9.08
N LYS A 34 -1.17 0.86 8.43
CA LYS A 34 -2.35 1.65 8.73
C LYS A 34 -3.39 1.50 7.62
N VAL A 35 -4.63 1.82 7.93
CA VAL A 35 -5.71 1.87 6.94
C VAL A 35 -5.41 2.97 5.91
N HIS A 36 -5.59 2.63 4.64
CA HIS A 36 -5.47 3.57 3.52
C HIS A 36 -6.87 3.94 3.01
N THR A 37 -7.04 5.19 2.61
CA THR A 37 -8.25 5.66 1.92
C THR A 37 -7.86 6.45 0.69
N VAL A 38 -8.73 6.41 -0.32
CA VAL A 38 -8.53 7.06 -1.62
C VAL A 38 -9.80 7.81 -1.97
N ASP A 39 -9.65 9.05 -2.43
CA ASP A 39 -10.75 9.81 -3.03
C ASP A 39 -10.90 9.37 -4.49
N PRO A 40 -12.06 8.86 -4.93
CA PRO A 40 -12.28 8.49 -6.33
C PRO A 40 -12.06 9.63 -7.33
N TYR A 41 -12.16 10.89 -6.90
CA TYR A 41 -11.90 12.06 -7.74
C TYR A 41 -10.41 12.46 -7.79
N GLN A 42 -9.58 11.92 -6.89
CA GLN A 42 -8.12 12.13 -6.83
C GLN A 42 -7.41 10.81 -6.49
N PRO A 43 -7.49 9.78 -7.37
CA PRO A 43 -6.99 8.44 -7.09
C PRO A 43 -5.47 8.36 -6.85
N GLU A 44 -4.72 9.37 -7.31
CA GLU A 44 -3.29 9.51 -7.08
C GLU A 44 -2.92 9.95 -5.65
N VAL A 45 -3.90 10.44 -4.89
CA VAL A 45 -3.73 10.88 -3.50
C VAL A 45 -4.23 9.81 -2.54
N VAL A 46 -3.29 9.21 -1.81
CA VAL A 46 -3.61 8.23 -0.76
C VAL A 46 -3.53 8.88 0.61
N THR A 47 -4.61 8.77 1.37
CA THR A 47 -4.68 9.22 2.76
C THR A 47 -4.42 8.04 3.70
N ILE A 48 -3.58 8.27 4.72
CA ILE A 48 -3.21 7.25 5.70
C ILE A 48 -3.88 7.58 7.03
N ILE A 49 -4.72 6.69 7.54
CA ILE A 49 -5.44 6.85 8.81
C ILE A 49 -4.56 6.34 9.95
N THR A 50 -3.73 7.22 10.51
CA THR A 50 -2.63 6.84 11.42
C THR A 50 -3.06 6.19 12.75
N ASN A 51 -4.31 6.41 13.17
CA ASN A 51 -4.90 5.80 14.36
C ASN A 51 -5.63 4.47 14.09
N ALA A 52 -5.60 3.95 12.86
CA ALA A 52 -6.25 2.69 12.49
C ALA A 52 -5.23 1.69 11.93
N ASP A 53 -5.01 0.59 12.64
CA ASP A 53 -4.14 -0.51 12.17
C ASP A 53 -4.87 -1.37 11.13
N ALA A 54 -4.29 -1.53 9.94
CA ALA A 54 -4.90 -2.28 8.85
C ALA A 54 -5.07 -3.77 9.18
N GLY A 55 -4.13 -4.35 9.93
CA GLY A 55 -4.19 -5.74 10.36
C GLY A 55 -5.37 -6.00 11.28
N GLN A 56 -5.61 -5.09 12.23
CA GLN A 56 -6.73 -5.21 13.16
C GLN A 56 -8.07 -4.91 12.48
N VAL A 57 -8.13 -3.87 11.64
CA VAL A 57 -9.37 -3.44 10.97
C VAL A 57 -9.82 -4.43 9.91
N PHE A 58 -8.95 -4.84 8.99
CA PHE A 58 -9.34 -5.67 7.85
C PHE A 58 -9.27 -7.18 8.14
N TYR A 59 -8.43 -7.60 9.08
CA TYR A 59 -8.14 -9.01 9.33
C TYR A 59 -8.30 -9.44 10.79
N HIS A 60 -8.85 -8.57 11.64
CA HIS A 60 -9.13 -8.85 13.06
C HIS A 60 -7.93 -9.40 13.84
N ARG A 61 -6.72 -8.95 13.47
CA ARG A 61 -5.50 -9.31 14.21
C ARG A 61 -5.61 -8.83 15.65
N GLN A 62 -5.20 -9.70 16.58
CA GLN A 62 -5.24 -9.39 18.01
C GLN A 62 -4.14 -8.39 18.39
N ARG A 63 -3.01 -8.40 17.68
CA ARG A 63 -1.89 -7.48 17.90
C ARG A 63 -1.77 -6.54 16.71
N ALA A 64 -1.52 -5.27 17.01
CA ALA A 64 -1.20 -4.27 15.98
C ALA A 64 0.14 -4.57 15.32
N GLN A 65 0.36 -4.00 14.14
CA GLN A 65 1.63 -3.99 13.41
C GLN A 65 2.08 -5.35 12.85
N GLU A 66 1.22 -6.38 12.87
CA GLU A 66 1.50 -7.70 12.31
C GLU A 66 1.40 -7.75 10.78
N ILE A 67 0.73 -6.77 10.16
CA ILE A 67 0.48 -6.72 8.72
C ILE A 67 1.02 -5.42 8.14
N ILE A 68 1.75 -5.54 7.02
CA ILE A 68 2.04 -4.43 6.11
C ILE A 68 0.97 -4.48 5.02
N HIS A 69 0.13 -3.46 4.98
CA HIS A 69 -0.86 -3.24 3.93
C HIS A 69 -0.19 -2.57 2.73
N VAL A 70 -0.43 -3.08 1.53
CA VAL A 70 0.17 -2.59 0.28
C VAL A 70 -0.93 -2.37 -0.73
N ASP A 71 -1.10 -1.13 -1.18
CA ASP A 71 -1.94 -0.83 -2.34
C ASP A 71 -1.05 -0.62 -3.56
N VAL A 72 -1.45 -1.25 -4.66
CA VAL A 72 -0.79 -1.12 -5.96
C VAL A 72 -1.81 -0.53 -6.94
N PHE A 73 -1.45 0.60 -7.50
CA PHE A 73 -2.25 1.34 -8.46
C PHE A 73 -1.77 1.00 -9.86
N HIS A 74 -2.70 0.83 -10.79
CA HIS A 74 -2.39 0.66 -12.19
C HIS A 74 -3.07 1.77 -12.99
N SER A 75 -2.47 2.15 -14.11
CA SER A 75 -3.17 2.97 -15.10
C SER A 75 -4.45 2.26 -15.55
N VAL A 76 -5.48 3.01 -15.93
CA VAL A 76 -6.70 2.43 -16.51
C VAL A 76 -6.33 1.61 -17.74
N GLY A 77 -6.49 0.28 -17.64
CA GLY A 77 -6.28 -0.66 -18.73
C GLY A 77 -7.60 -0.99 -19.42
N LYS A 78 -7.57 -1.33 -20.71
CA LYS A 78 -8.72 -1.92 -21.39
C LYS A 78 -8.86 -3.37 -20.90
N VAL A 79 -9.84 -3.63 -20.05
CA VAL A 79 -10.23 -4.98 -19.65
C VAL A 79 -11.39 -5.41 -20.56
N GLN A 80 -11.44 -6.69 -20.97
CA GLN A 80 -12.59 -7.29 -21.66
C GLN A 80 -13.23 -8.33 -20.72
N PRO A 81 -14.09 -7.93 -19.77
CA PRO A 81 -14.67 -8.85 -18.79
C PRO A 81 -15.52 -9.95 -19.44
N GLN A 82 -16.07 -9.68 -20.63
CA GLN A 82 -16.96 -10.59 -21.34
C GLN A 82 -16.28 -11.92 -21.68
N SER A 83 -14.99 -11.91 -22.03
CA SER A 83 -14.28 -13.14 -22.39
C SER A 83 -14.01 -14.04 -21.19
N ILE A 84 -13.82 -13.46 -19.99
CA ILE A 84 -13.67 -14.22 -18.74
C ILE A 84 -15.03 -14.78 -18.29
N ALA A 85 -16.10 -14.00 -18.44
CA ALA A 85 -17.44 -14.41 -18.02
C ALA A 85 -18.08 -15.49 -18.90
N GLN A 86 -17.54 -15.74 -20.10
CA GLN A 86 -18.02 -16.74 -21.05
C GLN A 86 -17.28 -18.10 -20.96
N ALA A 87 -16.25 -18.22 -20.13
CA ALA A 87 -15.47 -19.44 -19.89
C ALA A 87 -16.02 -20.22 -18.68
#